data_AF-F7ZHQ1-F1
#
_entry.id   AF-F7ZHQ1-F1
#
_cell.length_a   1.000
_cell.length_b   1.000
_cell.length_c   1.000
_cell.angle_alpha   90.00
_cell.angle_beta   90.00
_cell.angle_gamma   90.00
#
_symmetry.space_group_name_H-M   'P 1'
#
loop_
_entity.id
_entity.type
_entity.pdbx_description
1 polymer ?
#
loop_
_entity_poly.entity_id
_entity_poly.type
_entity_poly.pdbx_seq_one_letter_code
_entity_poly.pdbx_strand_id
1 'polypeptide(L)'
;MTMTAPSRIAQVCNRIEADLAAPWRTADLAREAGMTHHHFQRQFAAYTGKTVAGYIRSRRLKRAAILLHDMQARITDITLKTLPVTVLGWPVVTLPIGRDSNGCQWVRNWSVSRV
;
A
#
# COMPACT_ATOMS: atom_id res chain seq x y z
N MET A 1 -1.18 25.69 28.54
CA MET A 1 -1.35 24.25 28.23
C MET A 1 -2.81 23.89 28.50
N THR A 2 -3.73 24.21 27.59
CA THR A 2 -5.17 23.99 27.78
C THR A 2 -5.51 22.56 27.37
N MET A 3 -5.82 21.70 28.34
CA MET A 3 -6.47 20.41 28.11
C MET A 3 -7.94 20.67 27.77
N THR A 4 -8.22 21.07 26.53
CA THR A 4 -9.60 21.16 26.04
C THR A 4 -10.16 19.73 26.03
N ALA A 5 -11.23 19.50 26.79
CA ALA A 5 -11.90 18.20 26.80
C ALA A 5 -12.17 17.76 25.34
N PRO A 6 -11.79 16.53 24.95
CA PRO A 6 -11.93 16.11 23.56
C PRO A 6 -13.41 16.11 23.19
N SER A 7 -13.74 16.75 22.07
CA SER A 7 -15.10 16.70 21.54
C SER A 7 -15.51 15.23 21.34
N ARG A 8 -16.81 14.93 21.47
CA ARG A 8 -17.32 13.56 21.26
C ARG A 8 -16.87 12.99 19.91
N ILE A 9 -16.75 13.85 18.89
CA ILE A 9 -16.24 13.48 17.56
C ILE A 9 -14.75 13.12 17.62
N ALA A 10 -13.93 13.89 18.35
CA ALA A 10 -12.52 13.57 18.53
C ALA A 10 -12.30 12.24 19.27
N GLN A 11 -13.14 11.93 20.26
CA GLN A 11 -13.10 10.62 20.93
C GLN A 11 -13.41 9.48 19.96
N VAL A 12 -14.43 9.64 19.12
CA VAL A 12 -14.76 8.66 18.08
C VAL A 12 -13.63 8.52 17.06
N CYS A 13 -13.02 9.62 16.62
CA CYS A 13 -11.84 9.57 15.75
C CYS A 13 -10.70 8.77 16.39
N ASN A 14 -10.37 9.06 17.65
CA ASN A 14 -9.34 8.31 18.39
C ASN A 14 -9.68 6.82 18.49
N ARG A 15 -10.96 6.48 18.70
CA ARG A 15 -11.41 5.09 18.77
C ARG A 15 -11.26 4.35 17.44
N ILE A 16 -11.60 5.01 16.33
CA ILE A 16 -11.39 4.51 14.97
C ILE A 16 -9.89 4.31 14.70
N GLU A 17 -9.04 5.24 15.14
CA GLU A 17 -7.59 5.17 14.95
C GLU A 17 -6.94 4.05 15.75
N ALA A 18 -7.46 3.76 16.96
CA ALA A 18 -6.97 2.67 17.81
C ALA A 18 -7.15 1.28 17.18
N ASP A 19 -8.21 1.08 16.37
CA ASP A 19 -8.47 -0.19 15.70
C ASP A 19 -9.04 -0.01 14.29
N LEU A 20 -8.20 0.32 13.32
CA LEU A 20 -8.63 0.49 11.92
C LEU A 20 -9.10 -0.82 11.25
N ALA A 21 -8.80 -1.98 11.82
CA ALA A 21 -9.08 -3.29 11.22
C ALA A 21 -10.49 -3.81 11.57
N ALA A 22 -11.06 -3.38 12.70
CA ALA A 22 -12.41 -3.77 13.12
C ALA A 22 -13.51 -3.47 12.07
N PRO A 23 -14.59 -4.27 12.02
CA PRO A 23 -15.77 -4.00 11.19
C PRO A 23 -16.58 -2.83 11.76
N TRP A 24 -16.15 -1.60 11.47
CA TRP A 24 -16.83 -0.40 11.92
C TRP A 24 -18.18 -0.22 11.25
N ARG A 25 -19.26 -0.27 12.04
CA ARG A 25 -20.58 0.17 11.60
C ARG A 25 -20.81 1.60 12.08
N THR A 26 -21.22 2.48 11.17
CA THR A 26 -21.51 3.88 11.49
C THR A 26 -22.58 4.03 12.58
N ALA A 27 -23.54 3.11 12.65
CA ALA A 27 -24.58 3.10 13.67
C ALA A 27 -24.03 2.86 15.09
N ASP A 28 -23.03 1.98 15.24
CA ASP A 28 -22.41 1.69 16.53
C ASP A 28 -21.61 2.89 17.04
N LEU A 29 -20.86 3.54 16.14
CA LEU A 29 -20.11 4.76 16.43
C LEU A 29 -21.03 5.93 16.81
N ALA A 30 -22.19 6.06 16.16
CA ALA A 30 -23.19 7.07 16.48
C ALA A 30 -23.80 6.82 17.87
N ARG A 31 -24.11 5.56 18.19
CA ARG A 31 -24.63 5.15 19.51
C ARG A 31 -23.63 5.44 20.62
N GLU A 32 -22.34 5.15 20.39
CA GLU A 32 -21.26 5.46 21.34
C GLU A 32 -21.12 6.97 21.59
N ALA A 33 -21.32 7.79 20.55
CA ALA A 33 -21.33 9.25 20.67
C ALA A 33 -22.61 9.82 21.31
N GLY A 34 -23.62 8.97 21.59
CA GLY A 34 -24.93 9.39 22.09
C GLY A 34 -25.73 10.21 21.06
N MET A 35 -25.51 9.97 19.76
CA MET A 35 -26.10 10.73 18.67
C MET A 35 -26.88 9.83 17.71
N THR A 36 -27.95 10.35 17.13
CA THR A 36 -28.60 9.71 15.98
C THR A 36 -27.64 9.67 14.79
N HIS A 37 -27.70 8.61 13.99
CA HIS A 37 -26.85 8.39 12.81
C HIS A 37 -26.73 9.63 11.91
N HIS A 38 -27.85 10.27 11.56
CA HIS A 38 -27.85 11.46 10.69
C HIS A 38 -27.14 12.67 11.33
N HIS A 39 -27.39 12.93 12.62
CA HIS A 39 -26.72 14.03 13.34
C HIS A 39 -25.22 13.77 13.45
N PHE A 40 -24.84 12.54 13.77
CA PHE A 40 -23.45 12.11 13.83
C PHE A 40 -22.73 12.29 12.49
N GLN A 41 -23.33 11.88 11.38
CA GLN A 41 -22.72 12.05 10.06
C GLN A 41 -22.51 13.52 9.68
N ARG A 42 -23.48 14.40 9.95
CA ARG A 42 -23.35 15.84 9.69
C ARG A 42 -22.24 16.47 10.53
N GLN A 43 -22.25 16.20 11.83
CA GLN A 43 -21.23 16.66 12.78
C GLN A 43 -19.83 16.15 12.37
N PHE A 44 -19.71 14.87 12.06
CA PHE A 44 -18.45 14.26 11.65
C PHE A 44 -17.92 14.84 10.33
N ALA A 45 -18.80 15.06 9.35
CA ALA A 45 -18.44 15.70 8.09
C ALA A 45 -18.03 17.16 8.27
N ALA A 46 -18.70 17.91 9.15
CA ALA A 46 -18.32 19.28 9.48
C ALA A 46 -16.94 19.35 10.17
N TYR A 47 -16.64 18.38 11.03
CA TYR A 47 -15.36 18.33 11.75
C TYR A 47 -14.20 17.81 10.90
N THR A 48 -14.44 16.80 10.06
CA THR A 48 -13.38 16.03 9.37
C THR A 48 -13.33 16.28 7.86
N GLY A 49 -14.32 16.99 7.32
CA GLY A 49 -14.49 17.22 5.87
C GLY A 49 -14.85 15.98 5.05
N LYS A 50 -15.09 14.83 5.71
CA LYS A 50 -15.33 13.54 5.06
C LYS A 50 -16.45 12.78 5.76
N THR A 51 -17.14 11.92 5.01
CA THR A 51 -18.04 10.94 5.63
C THR A 51 -17.25 9.94 6.46
N VAL A 52 -17.88 9.35 7.46
CA VAL A 52 -17.26 8.35 8.36
C VAL A 52 -16.65 7.19 7.57
N ALA A 53 -17.39 6.64 6.61
CA ALA A 53 -16.91 5.56 5.74
C ALA A 53 -15.73 6.01 4.85
N GLY A 54 -15.78 7.24 4.30
CA GLY A 54 -14.69 7.82 3.51
C GLY A 54 -13.43 8.05 4.34
N TYR A 55 -13.59 8.46 5.60
CA TYR A 55 -12.50 8.62 6.54
C TYR A 55 -11.82 7.28 6.85
N ILE A 56 -12.59 6.25 7.22
CA ILE A 56 -12.06 4.90 7.52
C ILE A 56 -11.33 4.31 6.30
N ARG A 57 -11.94 4.38 5.11
CA ARG A 57 -11.31 3.88 3.87
C ARG A 57 -9.99 4.60 3.60
N SER A 58 -9.95 5.92 3.73
CA SER A 58 -8.72 6.71 3.54
C SER A 58 -7.63 6.30 4.53
N ARG A 59 -7.99 6.05 5.79
CA ARG A 59 -7.04 5.64 6.83
C ARG A 59 -6.51 4.23 6.63
N ARG A 60 -7.36 3.29 6.20
CA ARG A 60 -6.94 1.92 5.84
C ARG A 60 -5.94 1.93 4.68
N LEU A 61 -6.22 2.72 3.63
CA LEU A 61 -5.30 2.86 2.50
C LEU A 61 -3.96 3.45 2.92
N LYS A 62 -3.96 4.52 3.73
CA LYS A 62 -2.73 5.09 4.27
C LYS A 62 -1.93 4.08 5.10
N ARG A 63 -2.62 3.31 5.97
CA ARG A 63 -1.99 2.26 6.78
C ARG A 63 -1.38 1.17 5.90
N ALA A 64 -2.11 0.70 4.89
CA ALA A 64 -1.62 -0.30 3.93
C ALA A 64 -0.40 0.23 3.15
N ALA A 65 -0.42 1.47 2.69
CA ALA A 65 0.71 2.08 1.99
C ALA A 65 1.97 2.13 2.87
N ILE A 66 1.83 2.51 4.15
CA ILE A 66 2.95 2.51 5.11
C ILE A 66 3.51 1.09 5.30
N LEU A 67 2.63 0.10 5.49
CA LEU A 67 3.04 -1.29 5.66
C LEU A 67 3.74 -1.85 4.42
N LEU A 68 3.24 -1.53 3.22
CA LEU A 68 3.86 -1.94 1.95
C LEU A 68 5.23 -1.29 1.77
N HIS A 69 5.37 -0.01 2.09
CA HIS A 69 6.65 0.69 2.00
C HIS A 69 7.68 0.11 2.97
N ASP A 70 7.28 -0.17 4.21
CA ASP A 70 8.13 -0.80 5.22
C ASP A 70 8.54 -2.24 4.82
N MET A 71 7.65 -3.01 4.21
CA MET A 71 8.02 -4.32 3.63
C MET A 71 8.98 -4.19 2.44
N GLN A 72 8.77 -3.23 1.54
CA GLN A 72 9.67 -2.99 0.41
C GLN A 72 11.06 -2.57 0.89
N ALA A 73 11.15 -1.75 1.95
CA ALA A 73 12.41 -1.40 2.58
C ALA A 73 13.13 -2.63 3.15
N ARG A 74 12.40 -3.53 3.85
CA ARG A 74 12.97 -4.79 4.35
C ARG A 74 13.43 -5.72 3.23
N ILE A 75 12.64 -5.87 2.16
CA ILE A 75 13.02 -6.74 1.03
C ILE A 75 14.26 -6.18 0.33
N THR A 76 14.34 -4.85 0.15
CA THR A 76 15.50 -4.19 -0.45
C THR A 76 16.75 -4.40 0.41
N ASP A 77 16.63 -4.22 1.73
CA ASP A 77 17.73 -4.46 2.69
C ASP A 77 18.21 -5.93 2.66
N ILE A 78 17.28 -6.89 2.70
CA ILE A 78 17.59 -8.32 2.60
C ILE A 78 18.26 -8.64 1.26
N THR A 79 17.78 -8.05 0.16
CA THR A 79 18.33 -8.27 -1.19
C THR A 79 19.75 -7.72 -1.28
N LEU A 80 20.00 -6.50 -0.79
CA LEU A 80 21.34 -5.91 -0.76
C LEU A 80 22.31 -6.70 0.14
N LYS A 81 21.80 -7.30 1.22
CA LYS A 81 22.60 -8.08 2.18
C LYS A 81 22.86 -9.51 1.72
N THR A 82 21.93 -10.12 0.99
CA THR A 82 21.97 -11.55 0.62
C THR A 82 22.47 -11.74 -0.81
N LEU A 83 22.18 -10.80 -1.72
CA LEU A 83 22.61 -10.88 -3.11
C LEU A 83 23.64 -9.78 -3.37
N PRO A 84 24.93 -10.11 -3.60
CA PRO A 84 25.82 -9.15 -4.23
C PRO A 84 25.19 -8.76 -5.57
N VAL A 85 25.11 -7.45 -5.84
CA VAL A 85 24.43 -6.88 -7.03
C VAL A 85 25.12 -7.27 -8.36
N THR A 86 26.04 -8.22 -8.34
CA THR A 86 26.90 -8.69 -9.43
C THR A 86 26.22 -9.67 -10.39
N VAL A 87 24.88 -9.65 -10.51
CA VAL A 87 24.19 -10.38 -11.60
C VAL A 87 24.03 -9.55 -12.88
N LEU A 88 24.70 -8.39 -12.98
CA LEU A 88 25.11 -7.84 -14.28
C LEU A 88 26.36 -8.55 -14.83
N GLY A 89 26.45 -9.87 -14.62
CA GLY A 89 27.32 -10.80 -15.33
C GLY A 89 26.63 -11.33 -16.58
N TRP A 90 25.93 -10.48 -17.34
CA TRP A 90 25.74 -10.79 -18.75
C TRP A 90 27.14 -10.72 -19.36
N PRO A 91 27.63 -11.75 -20.07
CA PRO A 91 28.74 -11.47 -20.96
C PRO A 91 28.20 -10.41 -21.91
N VAL A 92 28.83 -9.24 -21.96
CA VAL A 92 28.74 -8.41 -23.16
C VAL A 92 29.31 -9.32 -24.25
N VAL A 93 28.43 -10.07 -24.92
CA VAL A 93 28.84 -10.94 -26.01
C VAL A 93 29.20 -9.94 -27.10
N THR A 94 30.49 -9.63 -27.19
CA THR A 94 31.07 -9.05 -28.39
C THR A 94 30.93 -10.12 -29.47
N LEU A 95 29.75 -10.21 -30.07
CA LEU A 95 29.53 -11.04 -31.25
C LEU A 95 30.46 -10.48 -32.33
N PRO A 96 31.38 -11.28 -32.91
CA PRO A 96 32.01 -10.88 -34.15
C PRO A 96 30.89 -10.78 -35.19
N ILE A 97 30.69 -9.60 -35.76
CA ILE A 97 29.83 -9.37 -36.91
C ILE A 97 30.43 -10.06 -38.15
N GLY A 98 30.35 -11.39 -38.19
CA GLY A 98 30.60 -12.19 -39.38
C GLY A 98 29.33 -12.24 -40.21
N ARG A 99 29.39 -11.67 -41.41
CA ARG A 99 28.33 -11.72 -42.43
C ARG A 99 28.56 -12.97 -43.29
N ASP A 100 27.59 -13.87 -43.38
CA ASP A 100 27.60 -14.94 -44.38
C ASP A 100 26.93 -14.46 -45.69
N SER A 101 27.25 -15.12 -46.79
CA SER A 101 26.86 -14.73 -48.15
C SER A 101 25.37 -14.91 -48.47
N ASN A 102 24.58 -15.47 -47.55
CA ASN A 102 23.23 -15.98 -47.83
C ASN A 102 22.11 -15.34 -46.98
N GLY A 103 22.41 -14.33 -46.18
CA GLY A 103 21.40 -13.40 -45.65
C GLY A 103 20.31 -14.01 -44.76
N CYS A 104 20.60 -15.09 -44.01
CA CYS A 104 19.64 -15.72 -43.10
C CYS A 104 20.10 -15.65 -41.65
N GLN A 105 19.54 -14.72 -40.88
CA GLN A 105 19.80 -14.54 -39.45
C GLN A 105 18.84 -15.38 -38.59
N TRP A 106 19.36 -16.30 -37.77
CA TRP A 106 18.59 -16.98 -36.74
C TRP A 106 19.29 -16.89 -35.39
N VAL A 107 18.87 -15.95 -34.55
CA VAL A 107 19.03 -16.05 -33.10
C VAL A 107 17.64 -16.26 -32.53
N ARG A 108 17.49 -17.40 -31.83
CA ARG A 108 16.41 -17.84 -30.92
C ARG A 108 15.84 -19.19 -31.36
N ASN A 109 16.36 -20.27 -30.80
CA ASN A 109 15.43 -21.22 -30.18
C ASN A 109 16.09 -21.95 -29.01
N TRP A 110 15.70 -21.56 -27.80
CA TRP A 110 15.77 -22.43 -26.63
C TRP A 110 14.75 -23.55 -26.86
N SER A 111 15.19 -24.69 -27.40
CA SER A 111 14.36 -25.89 -27.36
C SER A 111 14.47 -26.49 -25.95
N VAL A 112 13.55 -26.10 -25.08
CA VAL A 112 13.18 -26.92 -23.92
C VAL A 112 12.61 -28.22 -24.49
N SER A 113 13.39 -29.29 -24.42
CA SER A 113 12.92 -30.64 -24.72
C SER A 113 11.72 -30.97 -23.82
N ARG A 114 10.55 -31.21 -24.40
CA ARG A 114 9.48 -31.96 -23.76
C ARG A 114 8.55 -32.61 -24.80
N VAL A 115 8.32 -33.90 -24.56
CA VAL A 115 7.48 -34.92 -25.24
C VAL A 115 8.12 -35.57 -26.44
#